data_AF-A0A653AL41-F1
#
_entry.id   AF-A0A653AL41-F1
#
_cell.length_a   1.000
_cell.length_b   1.000
_cell.length_c   1.000
_cell.angle_alpha   90.00
_cell.angle_beta   90.00
_cell.angle_gamma   90.00
#
_symmetry.space_group_name_H-M   'P 1'
#
loop_
_entity.id
_entity.type
_entity.pdbx_description
1 polymer ?
#
loop_
_entity_poly.entity_id
_entity_poly.type
_entity_poly.pdbx_seq_one_letter_code
_entity_poly.pdbx_strand_id
1 'polypeptide(L)'
;MKEFIEKEKAKLQDLFAPFNDGGSWMSLVEPGRDSVRLGIVDSYTIIRVAPYFDAEGEVKRVDFWLFVKTVGYDEGFQHAHTVKVVGWSQGDTYLLDLVDDRNRKYHIELIFPDQEPELASDWSHWRRYKMRNRDRFSLIDADLMTEHRQIAEEWE
;
A
#
# COMPACT_ATOMS: atom_id res chain seq x y z
N MET A 1 -9.78 -6.65 22.10
CA MET A 1 -9.12 -7.15 20.87
C MET A 1 -9.68 -6.51 19.61
N LYS A 2 -10.97 -6.71 19.27
CA LYS A 2 -11.56 -6.12 18.05
C LYS A 2 -11.40 -4.60 17.96
N GLU A 3 -11.73 -3.87 19.02
CA GLU A 3 -11.57 -2.40 19.06
C GLU A 3 -10.12 -1.94 18.87
N PHE A 4 -9.16 -2.69 19.43
CA PHE A 4 -7.73 -2.42 19.25
C PHE A 4 -7.34 -2.60 17.78
N ILE A 5 -7.75 -3.70 17.15
CA ILE A 5 -7.46 -4.00 15.75
C ILE A 5 -8.03 -2.92 14.84
N GLU A 6 -9.27 -2.48 15.04
CA GLU A 6 -9.88 -1.40 14.25
C GLU A 6 -9.15 -0.07 14.44
N LYS A 7 -8.78 0.28 15.67
CA LYS A 7 -8.02 1.50 15.95
C LYS A 7 -6.64 1.48 15.28
N GLU A 8 -5.93 0.36 15.37
CA GLU A 8 -4.60 0.23 14.77
C GLU A 8 -4.70 0.21 13.24
N LYS A 9 -5.72 -0.43 12.68
CA LYS A 9 -6.02 -0.39 11.24
C LYS A 9 -6.26 1.05 10.77
N ALA A 10 -7.05 1.83 11.49
CA ALA A 10 -7.30 3.23 11.13
C ALA A 10 -6.00 4.06 11.17
N LYS A 11 -5.21 3.93 12.24
CA LYS A 11 -3.91 4.59 12.38
C LYS A 11 -2.95 4.22 11.26
N LEU A 12 -2.85 2.94 10.91
CA LEU A 12 -2.05 2.47 9.79
C LEU A 12 -2.59 3.00 8.46
N GLN A 13 -3.91 3.08 8.29
CA GLN A 13 -4.51 3.63 7.07
C GLN A 13 -4.21 5.14 6.92
N ASP A 14 -4.20 5.89 8.02
CA ASP A 14 -3.87 7.33 8.05
C ASP A 14 -2.43 7.58 7.61
N LEU A 15 -1.50 6.68 7.92
CA LEU A 15 -0.10 6.74 7.45
C LEU A 15 0.00 6.79 5.91
N PHE A 16 -0.91 6.08 5.22
CA PHE A 16 -0.93 6.02 3.76
C PHE A 16 -1.79 7.11 3.10
N ALA A 17 -2.56 7.89 3.87
CA ALA A 17 -3.49 8.87 3.32
C ALA A 17 -2.80 9.93 2.42
N PRO A 18 -1.64 10.53 2.82
CA PRO A 18 -0.94 11.48 1.96
C PRO A 18 -0.52 10.88 0.61
N PHE A 19 -0.10 9.62 0.61
CA PHE A 19 0.34 8.89 -0.58
C PHE A 19 -0.83 8.55 -1.52
N ASN A 20 -1.99 8.23 -0.96
CA ASN A 20 -3.23 7.99 -1.73
C ASN A 20 -3.79 9.27 -2.37
N ASP A 21 -3.63 10.41 -1.70
CA ASP A 21 -4.18 11.70 -2.15
C ASP A 21 -3.24 12.40 -3.12
N GLY A 22 -1.97 12.57 -2.74
CA GLY A 22 -0.94 13.25 -3.53
C GLY A 22 -0.38 12.42 -4.68
N GLY A 23 -0.57 11.11 -4.62
CA GLY A 23 0.12 10.16 -5.49
C GLY A 23 1.53 9.87 -4.96
N SER A 24 1.96 8.64 -5.19
CA SER A 24 3.28 8.19 -4.79
C SER A 24 3.85 7.26 -5.83
N TRP A 25 5.12 6.94 -5.67
CA TRP A 25 5.74 5.85 -6.39
C TRP A 25 6.38 4.87 -5.42
N MET A 26 6.61 3.64 -5.89
CA MET A 26 7.21 2.60 -5.07
C MET A 26 8.39 1.95 -5.77
N SER A 27 9.44 1.65 -5.01
CA SER A 27 10.51 0.75 -5.43
C SER A 27 10.63 -0.45 -4.50
N LEU A 28 11.18 -1.55 -5.02
CA LEU A 28 11.38 -2.81 -4.33
C LEU A 28 12.86 -3.18 -4.36
N VAL A 29 13.39 -3.50 -3.18
CA VAL A 29 14.72 -4.06 -3.02
C VAL A 29 14.58 -5.47 -2.46
N GLU A 30 14.91 -6.47 -3.29
CA GLU A 30 15.02 -7.85 -2.83
C GLU A 30 16.42 -8.12 -2.24
N PRO A 31 16.56 -8.98 -1.22
CA PRO A 31 17.86 -9.34 -0.68
C PRO A 31 18.84 -9.80 -1.77
N GLY A 32 19.97 -9.11 -1.88
CA GLY A 32 21.01 -9.42 -2.86
C GLY A 32 20.73 -8.98 -4.30
N ARG A 33 19.72 -8.13 -4.53
CA ARG A 33 19.39 -7.57 -5.85
C ARG A 33 19.38 -6.04 -5.84
N ASP A 34 19.52 -5.47 -7.03
CA ASP A 34 19.36 -4.04 -7.25
C ASP A 34 17.90 -3.62 -7.06
N SER A 35 17.70 -2.32 -6.75
CA SER A 35 16.37 -1.74 -6.61
C SER A 35 15.62 -1.72 -7.94
N VAL A 36 14.35 -2.11 -7.91
CA VAL A 36 13.44 -2.08 -9.05
C VAL A 36 12.31 -1.10 -8.78
N ARG A 37 12.08 -0.17 -9.72
CA ARG A 37 10.94 0.74 -9.69
C ARG A 37 9.66 -0.02 -10.07
N LEU A 38 8.69 -0.05 -9.18
CA LEU A 38 7.38 -0.70 -9.41
C LEU A 38 6.36 0.24 -10.06
N GLY A 39 6.67 1.54 -10.13
CA GLY A 39 5.85 2.56 -10.82
C GLY A 39 5.09 3.48 -9.87
N ILE A 40 4.14 4.22 -10.42
CA ILE A 40 3.21 5.08 -9.66
C ILE A 40 2.17 4.18 -8.98
N VAL A 41 1.90 4.45 -7.72
CA VAL A 41 0.90 3.73 -6.94
C VAL A 41 -0.41 4.52 -6.90
N ASP A 42 -1.50 3.84 -7.23
CA ASP A 42 -2.86 4.38 -7.15
C ASP A 42 -3.34 4.50 -5.71
N SER A 43 -3.17 3.43 -4.94
CA SER A 43 -3.63 3.40 -3.57
C SER A 43 -2.98 2.29 -2.75
N TYR A 44 -2.91 2.55 -1.46
CA TYR A 44 -2.61 1.60 -0.41
C TYR A 44 -3.82 1.47 0.52
N THR A 45 -4.28 0.24 0.73
CA THR A 45 -5.39 -0.07 1.64
C THR A 45 -4.99 -1.12 2.65
N ILE A 46 -5.16 -0.83 3.94
CA ILE A 46 -4.98 -1.85 4.98
C ILE A 46 -6.16 -2.81 4.92
N ILE A 47 -5.90 -4.07 4.63
CA ILE A 47 -6.95 -5.09 4.49
C ILE A 47 -7.03 -6.02 5.71
N ARG A 48 -5.90 -6.28 6.39
CA ARG A 48 -5.83 -7.09 7.62
C ARG A 48 -4.77 -6.53 8.57
N VAL A 49 -5.00 -6.68 9.88
CA VAL A 49 -4.05 -6.32 10.95
C VAL A 49 -3.98 -7.47 11.95
N ALA A 50 -2.76 -7.85 12.36
CA ALA A 50 -2.48 -8.91 13.31
C ALA A 50 -1.50 -8.43 14.39
N PRO A 51 -1.99 -8.01 15.57
CA PRO A 51 -1.13 -7.67 16.69
C PRO A 51 -0.57 -8.90 17.39
N TYR A 52 0.69 -8.81 17.83
CA TYR A 52 1.37 -9.80 18.65
C TYR A 52 1.59 -9.24 20.05
N PHE A 53 1.19 -10.01 21.06
CA PHE A 53 1.30 -9.62 22.46
C PHE A 53 2.37 -10.46 23.17
N ASP A 54 3.03 -9.88 24.17
CA ASP A 54 3.86 -10.64 25.11
C ASP A 54 3.03 -11.34 26.20
N ALA A 55 3.72 -11.99 27.13
CA ALA A 55 3.10 -12.73 28.23
C ALA A 55 2.36 -11.80 29.20
N GLU A 56 2.76 -10.53 29.25
CA GLU A 56 2.18 -9.47 30.06
C GLU A 56 0.95 -8.82 29.39
N GLY A 57 0.71 -9.11 28.10
CA GLY A 57 -0.41 -8.57 27.33
C GLY A 57 -0.10 -7.26 26.61
N GLU A 58 1.17 -6.87 26.53
CA GLU A 58 1.64 -5.68 25.82
C GLU A 58 1.93 -5.98 24.36
N VAL A 59 1.64 -5.02 23.48
CA VAL A 59 1.84 -5.18 22.02
C VAL A 59 3.33 -5.11 21.70
N LYS A 60 3.90 -6.19 21.16
CA LYS A 60 5.29 -6.27 20.71
C LYS A 60 5.48 -5.81 19.27
N ARG A 61 4.56 -6.21 18.39
CA ARG A 61 4.54 -5.81 16.99
C ARG A 61 3.13 -5.88 16.43
N VAL A 62 2.93 -5.21 15.31
CA VAL A 62 1.70 -5.26 14.54
C VAL A 62 2.09 -5.57 13.10
N ASP A 63 1.77 -6.79 12.67
CA ASP A 63 1.87 -7.14 11.27
C ASP A 63 0.59 -6.69 10.58
N PHE A 64 0.68 -6.30 9.31
CA PHE A 64 -0.50 -5.91 8.53
C PHE A 64 -0.37 -6.31 7.07
N TRP A 65 -1.51 -6.51 6.43
CA TRP A 65 -1.58 -6.80 5.00
C TRP A 65 -2.02 -5.54 4.28
N LEU A 66 -1.13 -5.10 3.40
CA LEU A 66 -1.29 -3.92 2.57
C LEU A 66 -1.72 -4.35 1.19
N PHE A 67 -2.90 -3.93 0.77
CA PHE A 67 -3.32 -4.03 -0.61
C PHE A 67 -2.82 -2.82 -1.39
N VAL A 68 -1.99 -3.06 -2.40
CA VAL A 68 -1.38 -2.04 -3.25
C VAL A 68 -1.92 -2.17 -4.66
N LYS A 69 -2.38 -1.06 -5.24
CA LYS A 69 -2.74 -0.96 -6.66
C LYS A 69 -1.80 0.02 -7.33
N THR A 70 -1.12 -0.38 -8.40
CA THR A 70 -0.35 0.53 -9.24
C THR A 70 -1.23 1.14 -10.33
N VAL A 71 -0.77 2.25 -10.92
CA VAL A 71 -1.42 2.84 -12.10
C VAL A 71 -1.52 1.78 -13.20
N GLY A 72 -2.70 1.71 -13.84
CA GLY A 72 -3.01 0.70 -14.87
C GLY A 72 -3.63 -0.58 -14.32
N TYR A 73 -4.12 -0.61 -13.07
CA TYR A 73 -4.73 -1.83 -12.51
C TYR A 73 -6.02 -2.30 -13.22
N ASP A 74 -6.59 -1.51 -14.12
CA ASP A 74 -7.65 -1.96 -15.02
C ASP A 74 -7.15 -2.86 -16.17
N GLU A 75 -5.84 -2.95 -16.37
CA GLU A 75 -5.20 -3.74 -17.45
C GLU A 75 -4.81 -5.16 -17.00
N GLY A 76 -4.90 -5.48 -15.71
CA GLY A 76 -4.72 -6.85 -15.22
C GLY A 76 -4.16 -6.95 -13.81
N PHE A 77 -4.19 -8.18 -13.28
CA PHE A 77 -3.80 -8.52 -11.91
C PHE A 77 -2.33 -8.21 -11.57
N GLN A 78 -1.45 -8.08 -12.56
CA GLN A 78 -0.05 -7.74 -12.35
C GLN A 78 0.18 -6.36 -11.71
N HIS A 79 -0.87 -5.53 -11.61
CA HIS A 79 -0.84 -4.20 -11.00
C HIS A 79 -1.44 -4.16 -9.59
N ALA A 80 -1.90 -5.30 -9.07
CA ALA A 80 -2.59 -5.41 -7.80
C ALA A 80 -1.87 -6.43 -6.91
N HIS A 81 -1.47 -6.03 -5.70
CA HIS A 81 -0.61 -6.85 -4.85
C HIS A 81 -1.03 -6.79 -3.38
N THR A 82 -0.98 -7.95 -2.71
CA THR A 82 -1.03 -8.00 -1.25
C THR A 82 0.40 -8.16 -0.72
N VAL A 83 0.79 -7.29 0.22
CA VAL A 83 2.09 -7.34 0.92
C VAL A 83 1.85 -7.55 2.41
N LYS A 84 2.42 -8.61 3.00
CA LYS A 84 2.45 -8.81 4.46
C LYS A 84 3.61 -8.00 5.03
N VAL A 85 3.30 -6.86 5.65
CA VAL A 85 4.27 -5.96 6.26
C VAL A 85 4.50 -6.37 7.71
N VAL A 86 5.76 -6.64 8.05
CA VAL A 86 6.21 -7.07 9.39
C VAL A 86 7.07 -6.01 10.08
N GLY A 87 7.42 -4.94 9.36
CA GLY A 87 8.14 -3.80 9.88
C GLY A 87 7.97 -2.60 8.96
N TRP A 88 8.01 -1.40 9.52
CA TRP A 88 7.97 -0.17 8.75
C TRP A 88 8.66 0.96 9.51
N SER A 89 9.13 1.96 8.78
CA SER A 89 9.71 3.16 9.35
C SER A 89 9.41 4.37 8.49
N GLN A 90 9.20 5.51 9.13
CA GLN A 90 8.99 6.78 8.48
C GLN A 90 10.07 7.75 8.97
N GLY A 91 11.06 8.03 8.12
CA GLY A 91 12.13 8.97 8.41
C GLY A 91 11.75 10.44 8.15
N ASP A 92 10.87 10.66 7.18
CA ASP A 92 10.30 11.97 6.82
C ASP A 92 8.82 11.77 6.43
N THR A 93 8.01 12.82 6.53
CA THR A 93 6.56 12.77 6.23
C THR A 93 6.27 12.35 4.78
N TYR A 94 7.25 12.51 3.89
CA TYR A 94 7.12 12.27 2.46
C TYR A 94 7.59 10.89 2.00
N LEU A 95 8.16 10.09 2.90
CA LEU A 95 8.70 8.77 2.59
C LEU A 95 8.19 7.73 3.57
N LEU A 96 8.10 6.49 3.11
CA LEU A 96 7.74 5.36 3.95
C LEU A 96 8.48 4.12 3.51
N ASP A 97 9.23 3.52 4.42
CA ASP A 97 9.91 2.25 4.22
C ASP A 97 9.10 1.13 4.86
N LEU A 98 8.85 0.08 4.09
CA LEU A 98 8.20 -1.15 4.55
C LEU A 98 9.14 -2.34 4.39
N VAL A 99 9.02 -3.28 5.31
CA VAL A 99 9.70 -4.58 5.27
C VAL A 99 8.64 -5.67 5.32
N ASP A 100 8.70 -6.59 4.37
CA ASP A 100 7.77 -7.71 4.32
C ASP A 100 8.28 -8.97 5.03
N ASP A 101 7.43 -9.98 5.09
CA ASP A 101 7.70 -11.30 5.70
C ASP A 101 8.83 -12.10 5.00
N ARG A 102 9.32 -11.63 3.85
CA ARG A 102 10.45 -12.19 3.10
C ARG A 102 11.69 -11.29 3.16
N ASN A 103 11.69 -10.29 4.03
CA ASN A 103 12.77 -9.30 4.19
C ASN A 103 13.05 -8.50 2.91
N ARG A 104 12.05 -8.37 2.02
CA ARG A 104 12.09 -7.43 0.91
C ARG A 104 11.72 -6.04 1.42
N LYS A 105 12.37 -5.02 0.89
CA LYS A 105 12.16 -3.63 1.30
C LYS A 105 11.39 -2.89 0.23
N TYR A 106 10.32 -2.22 0.63
CA TYR A 106 9.55 -1.33 -0.22
C TYR A 106 9.84 0.09 0.21
N HIS A 107 10.30 0.91 -0.74
CA HIS A 107 10.50 2.34 -0.52
C HIS A 107 9.41 3.10 -1.26
N ILE A 108 8.66 3.91 -0.51
CA ILE A 108 7.55 4.71 -1.03
C ILE A 108 7.91 6.18 -0.86
N GLU A 109 7.76 6.97 -1.93
CA GLU A 109 7.93 8.42 -1.88
C GLU A 109 6.70 9.10 -2.49
N LEU A 110 6.30 10.24 -1.91
CA LEU A 110 5.32 11.12 -2.54
C LEU A 110 5.86 11.68 -3.86
N ILE A 111 4.97 11.83 -4.83
CA ILE A 111 5.28 12.57 -6.04
C ILE A 111 5.30 14.06 -5.71
N PHE A 112 6.42 14.73 -5.96
CA PHE A 112 6.53 16.18 -5.79
C PHE A 112 6.37 16.91 -7.13
N PRO A 113 5.27 17.62 -7.40
CA PRO A 113 5.01 18.19 -8.72
C PRO A 113 6.10 19.14 -9.24
N ASP A 114 6.74 19.90 -8.35
CA ASP A 114 7.79 20.85 -8.71
C ASP A 114 9.13 20.16 -9.05
N GLN A 115 9.36 18.95 -8.53
CA GLN A 115 10.60 18.19 -8.73
C GLN A 115 10.43 17.06 -9.76
N GLU A 116 9.23 16.50 -9.86
CA GLU A 116 8.84 15.35 -10.67
C GLU A 116 7.61 15.67 -11.55
N PRO A 117 7.70 16.69 -12.44
CA PRO A 117 6.54 17.19 -13.18
C PRO A 117 5.93 16.14 -14.12
N GLU A 118 6.73 15.23 -14.67
CA GLU A 118 6.26 14.15 -15.53
C GLU A 118 5.43 13.13 -14.74
N LEU A 119 5.92 12.65 -13.60
CA LEU A 119 5.17 11.73 -12.73
C LEU A 119 3.90 12.38 -12.18
N ALA A 120 3.95 13.67 -11.83
CA ALA A 120 2.78 14.41 -11.39
C ALA A 120 1.73 14.56 -12.51
N SER A 121 2.17 14.74 -13.75
CA SER A 121 1.30 14.73 -14.93
C SER A 121 0.65 13.37 -15.15
N ASP A 122 1.41 12.29 -15.07
CA ASP A 122 0.91 10.92 -15.22
C ASP A 122 -0.11 10.56 -14.13
N TRP A 123 0.19 10.88 -12.87
CA TRP A 123 -0.75 10.73 -11.76
C TRP A 123 -2.04 11.52 -12.00
N SER A 124 -1.92 12.77 -12.43
CA SER A 124 -3.07 13.63 -12.74
C SER A 124 -3.89 13.12 -13.92
N HIS A 125 -3.25 12.52 -14.93
CA HIS A 125 -3.94 11.87 -16.04
C HIS A 125 -4.73 10.66 -15.53
N TRP A 126 -4.08 9.78 -14.79
CA TRP A 126 -4.68 8.58 -14.23
C TRP A 126 -5.91 8.90 -13.36
N ARG A 127 -5.80 9.88 -12.45
CA ARG A 127 -6.94 10.34 -11.63
C ARG A 127 -8.12 10.81 -12.48
N ARG A 128 -7.86 11.58 -13.55
CA ARG A 128 -8.90 12.03 -14.48
C ARG A 128 -9.54 10.88 -15.25
N TYR A 129 -8.73 9.90 -15.67
CA TYR A 129 -9.21 8.70 -16.33
C TYR A 129 -10.14 7.89 -15.41
N LYS A 130 -9.76 7.66 -14.15
CA LYS A 130 -10.61 6.99 -13.16
C LYS A 130 -11.93 7.72 -12.94
N MET A 131 -11.88 9.05 -12.78
CA MET A 131 -13.11 9.85 -12.59
C MET A 131 -14.07 9.74 -13.78
N ARG A 132 -13.56 9.72 -15.02
CA ARG A 132 -14.39 9.56 -16.22
C ARG A 132 -14.99 8.15 -16.36
N ASN A 133 -14.38 7.15 -15.74
CA ASN A 133 -14.78 5.74 -15.82
C ASN A 133 -15.22 5.19 -14.46
N ARG A 134 -15.79 6.04 -13.60
CA ARG A 134 -16.05 5.75 -12.18
C ARG A 134 -16.80 4.43 -11.97
N ASP A 135 -17.86 4.19 -12.74
CA ASP A 135 -18.70 3.00 -12.55
C ASP A 135 -17.92 1.71 -12.86
N ARG A 136 -17.10 1.74 -13.92
CA ARG A 136 -16.22 0.62 -14.29
C ARG A 136 -15.19 0.36 -13.19
N PHE A 137 -14.54 1.42 -12.70
CA PHE A 137 -13.56 1.30 -11.62
C PHE A 137 -14.18 0.86 -10.30
N SER A 138 -15.42 1.23 -10.01
CA SER A 138 -16.11 0.74 -8.81
C SER A 138 -16.30 -0.78 -8.81
N LEU A 139 -16.52 -1.38 -9.99
CA LEU A 139 -16.63 -2.84 -10.11
C LEU A 139 -15.26 -3.50 -9.96
N ILE A 140 -14.25 -3.00 -10.69
CA ILE A 140 -12.86 -3.51 -10.61
C ILE A 140 -12.35 -3.42 -9.16
N ASP A 141 -12.60 -2.31 -8.48
CA ASP A 141 -12.17 -2.12 -7.09
C ASP A 141 -12.86 -3.08 -6.13
N ALA A 142 -14.15 -3.39 -6.34
CA ALA A 142 -14.88 -4.34 -5.50
C ALA A 142 -14.38 -5.77 -5.70
N ASP A 143 -14.13 -6.17 -6.95
CA ASP A 143 -13.63 -7.50 -7.29
C ASP A 143 -12.23 -7.70 -6.71
N LEU A 144 -11.30 -6.77 -6.98
CA LEU A 144 -9.95 -6.83 -6.43
C LEU A 144 -9.94 -6.80 -4.90
N MET A 145 -10.76 -5.94 -4.28
CA MET A 145 -10.84 -5.89 -2.81
C MET A 145 -11.30 -7.22 -2.22
N THR A 146 -12.24 -7.90 -2.87
CA THR A 146 -12.74 -9.21 -2.43
C THR A 146 -11.64 -10.25 -2.49
N GLU A 147 -10.97 -10.36 -3.64
CA GLU A 147 -9.87 -11.31 -3.85
C GLU A 147 -8.70 -11.07 -2.89
N HIS A 148 -8.23 -9.83 -2.78
CA HIS A 148 -7.06 -9.51 -1.97
C HIS A 148 -7.33 -9.66 -0.46
N ARG A 149 -8.57 -9.45 0.00
CA ARG A 149 -8.97 -9.79 1.38
C ARG A 149 -8.89 -11.29 1.63
N GLN A 150 -9.41 -12.10 0.71
CA GLN A 150 -9.33 -13.55 0.84
C GLN A 150 -7.87 -14.01 0.91
N ILE A 151 -7.01 -13.51 0.01
CA ILE A 151 -5.56 -13.77 0.05
C ILE A 151 -4.99 -13.41 1.42
N ALA A 152 -5.32 -12.23 1.98
CA ALA A 152 -4.81 -11.82 3.27
C ALA A 152 -5.35 -12.66 4.43
N GLU A 153 -6.57 -13.18 4.37
CA GLU A 153 -7.15 -14.06 5.39
C GLU A 153 -6.50 -15.44 5.40
N GLU A 154 -6.16 -15.97 4.23
CA GLU A 154 -5.53 -17.29 4.03
C GLU A 154 -4.01 -17.27 4.27
N TRP A 155 -3.39 -16.09 4.37
CA TRP A 155 -1.95 -15.94 4.55
C TRP A 155 -1.54 -16.10 6.02
N GLU A 156 -0.77 -17.15 6.32
CA GLU A 156 -0.19 -17.44 7.65
C GLU A 156 1.01 -16.52 7.98
#